data_AF-A0A955D280-F1
#
_entry.id   AF-A0A955D280-F1
#
_cell.length_a   1.000
_cell.length_b   1.000
_cell.length_c   1.000
_cell.angle_alpha   90.00
_cell.angle_beta   90.00
_cell.angle_gamma   90.00
#
_symmetry.space_group_name_H-M   'P 1'
#
loop_
_entity.id
_entity.type
_entity.pdbx_description
1 polymer ?
#
loop_
_entity_poly.entity_id
_entity_poly.type
_entity_poly.pdbx_seq_one_letter_code
_entity_poly.pdbx_strand_id
1 'polypeptide(L)'
;MLVVHACWHGGQLKIWGENGEAARHCRLVPLERLPEGMVATAAPAAVAVAHPFAVEGNELHRALAAAGLVPPDSSRGTPSTDHLSLRLPADPLGPLPSERLSAVMGLDDTELPVQLASFTAPCVGIAPTDALPLLLRLDERDDHAVPSFGRALRYWCAAARFVVEVMREQRFVPTLVQERSGSLHAGWHPWLRDEAAAKRAA
;
A
#
# COMPACT_ATOMS: atom_id res chain seq x y z
N MET A 1 15.16 8.13 3.54
CA MET A 1 13.93 7.87 4.35
C MET A 1 13.03 6.93 3.58
N LEU A 2 12.33 6.03 4.26
CA LEU A 2 11.48 5.01 3.64
C LEU A 2 10.02 5.18 4.07
N VAL A 3 9.11 5.17 3.10
CA VAL A 3 7.65 5.17 3.33
C VAL A 3 7.08 3.85 2.84
N VAL A 4 6.42 3.09 3.71
CA VAL A 4 5.80 1.80 3.37
C VAL A 4 4.30 1.91 3.13
N HIS A 5 3.82 1.10 2.19
CA HIS A 5 2.44 1.02 1.75
C HIS A 5 2.01 -0.44 1.74
N ALA A 6 0.70 -0.70 1.83
CA ALA A 6 0.17 -2.04 1.71
C ALA A 6 -1.16 -2.10 0.96
N CYS A 7 -1.39 -3.22 0.28
CA CYS A 7 -2.67 -3.56 -0.33
C CYS A 7 -2.85 -5.08 -0.41
N TRP A 8 -4.10 -5.53 -0.55
CA TRP A 8 -4.37 -6.94 -0.84
C TRP A 8 -4.27 -7.20 -2.33
N HIS A 9 -3.46 -8.20 -2.71
CA HIS A 9 -3.35 -8.65 -4.09
C HIS A 9 -2.97 -10.13 -4.11
N GLY A 10 -3.61 -10.92 -4.99
CA GLY A 10 -3.32 -12.35 -5.12
C GLY A 10 -3.53 -13.15 -3.83
N GLY A 11 -4.51 -12.75 -3.00
CA GLY A 11 -4.79 -13.41 -1.72
C GLY A 11 -3.74 -13.18 -0.63
N GLN A 12 -2.84 -12.21 -0.78
CA GLN A 12 -1.83 -11.84 0.21
C GLN A 12 -1.87 -10.33 0.47
N LEU A 13 -1.45 -9.92 1.67
CA LEU A 13 -1.17 -8.52 1.95
C LEU A 13 0.22 -8.21 1.38
N LYS A 14 0.26 -7.48 0.28
CA LYS A 14 1.50 -7.05 -0.35
C LYS A 14 1.95 -5.73 0.28
N ILE A 15 3.17 -5.68 0.78
CA ILE A 15 3.83 -4.50 1.31
C ILE A 15 4.87 -4.04 0.29
N TRP A 16 4.88 -2.77 -0.06
CA TRP A 16 5.90 -2.16 -0.91
C TRP A 16 6.34 -0.83 -0.28
N GLY A 17 7.43 -0.23 -0.77
CA GLY A 17 7.94 1.02 -0.19
C GLY A 17 8.49 1.99 -1.21
N GLU A 18 8.52 3.26 -0.82
CA GLU A 18 9.16 4.35 -1.56
C GLU A 18 10.44 4.79 -0.83
N ASN A 19 11.52 4.98 -1.59
CA ASN A 19 12.77 5.51 -1.09
C ASN A 19 12.86 7.02 -1.41
N GLY A 20 12.89 7.85 -0.36
CA GLY A 20 12.93 9.30 -0.52
C GLY A 20 14.23 9.84 -1.11
N GLU A 21 15.34 9.13 -0.98
CA GLU A 21 16.59 9.52 -1.65
C GLU A 21 16.47 9.32 -3.16
N ALA A 22 15.97 8.17 -3.60
CA ALA A 22 15.70 7.91 -5.01
C ALA A 22 14.65 8.91 -5.56
N ALA A 23 13.59 9.19 -4.79
CA ALA A 23 12.58 10.17 -5.18
C ALA A 23 13.17 11.57 -5.37
N ARG A 24 14.07 12.03 -4.48
CA ARG A 24 14.78 13.31 -4.65
C ARG A 24 15.60 13.35 -5.94
N HIS A 25 16.34 12.29 -6.24
CA HIS A 25 17.14 12.21 -7.47
C HIS A 25 16.26 12.26 -8.73
N CYS A 26 15.09 11.62 -8.72
CA CYS A 26 14.17 11.61 -9.86
C CYS A 26 13.35 12.90 -10.00
N ARG A 27 12.98 13.54 -8.87
CA ARG A 27 12.00 14.64 -8.85
C ARG A 27 12.60 16.04 -8.80
N LEU A 28 13.80 16.20 -8.24
CA LEU A 28 14.44 17.51 -8.10
C LEU A 28 15.34 17.85 -9.30
N VAL A 29 15.06 17.29 -10.48
CA VAL A 29 15.72 17.71 -11.71
C VAL A 29 15.24 19.12 -12.05
N PRO A 30 16.12 20.08 -12.37
CA PRO A 30 15.71 21.44 -12.73
C PRO A 30 14.72 21.41 -13.90
N LEU A 31 13.57 22.08 -13.74
CA LEU A 31 12.52 22.20 -14.78
C LEU A 31 13.06 22.72 -16.11
N GLU A 32 14.13 23.50 -16.09
CA GLU A 32 14.85 24.04 -17.26
C GLU A 32 15.44 22.98 -18.20
N ARG A 33 15.49 21.71 -17.77
CA ARG A 33 15.94 20.57 -18.59
C ARG A 33 14.80 19.75 -19.19
N LEU A 34 13.55 20.16 -18.99
CA LEU A 34 12.44 19.49 -19.63
C LEU A 34 12.36 19.89 -21.11
N PRO A 35 12.36 18.92 -22.04
CA PRO A 35 12.25 19.24 -23.45
C PRO A 35 10.92 19.96 -23.72
N GLU A 36 11.00 21.11 -24.40
CA GLU A 36 9.84 21.87 -24.85
C GLU A 36 8.93 20.97 -25.71
N GLY A 37 7.64 20.87 -25.34
CA GLY A 37 6.65 20.12 -26.11
C GLY A 37 6.13 18.82 -25.47
N MET A 38 6.44 18.53 -24.21
CA MET A 38 5.85 17.41 -23.47
C MET A 38 4.40 17.70 -23.04
N VAL A 39 3.53 18.01 -24.01
CA VAL A 39 2.08 17.94 -23.82
C VAL A 39 1.74 16.47 -23.73
N ALA A 40 1.37 16.00 -22.54
CA ALA A 40 1.00 14.63 -22.26
C ALA A 40 -0.20 14.21 -23.13
N THR A 41 0.08 13.65 -24.30
CA THR A 41 -0.88 12.78 -24.97
C THR A 41 -1.02 11.55 -24.08
N ALA A 42 -2.27 11.25 -23.68
CA ALA A 42 -2.59 10.08 -22.89
C ALA A 42 -1.94 8.86 -23.55
N ALA A 43 -0.88 8.33 -22.93
CA ALA A 43 -0.19 7.18 -23.45
C ALA A 43 -1.21 6.02 -23.48
N PRO A 44 -1.30 5.25 -24.58
CA PRO A 44 -2.09 4.03 -24.61
C PRO A 44 -1.64 3.12 -23.46
N ALA A 45 -2.52 2.22 -22.98
CA ALA A 45 -2.26 1.29 -21.88
C ALA A 45 -0.91 0.56 -22.03
N ALA A 46 0.15 1.22 -21.57
CA ALA A 46 1.52 0.83 -21.87
C ALA A 46 2.01 -0.09 -20.76
N VAL A 47 2.85 -1.03 -21.18
CA VAL A 47 3.58 -1.98 -20.33
C VAL A 47 4.01 -1.27 -19.04
N ALA A 48 3.63 -1.83 -17.89
CA ALA A 48 3.92 -1.23 -16.61
C ALA A 48 5.44 -1.06 -16.45
N VAL A 49 5.88 0.18 -16.19
CA VAL A 49 7.30 0.53 -16.06
C VAL A 49 7.71 0.39 -14.59
N ALA A 50 8.96 0.02 -14.33
CA ALA A 50 9.49 -0.01 -12.97
C ALA A 50 9.33 1.35 -12.28
N HIS A 51 8.83 1.34 -11.06
CA HIS A 51 8.65 2.54 -10.26
C HIS A 51 10.01 3.09 -9.83
N PRO A 52 10.40 4.30 -10.26
CA PRO A 52 11.79 4.78 -10.23
C PRO A 52 12.37 4.99 -8.84
N PHE A 53 11.51 5.11 -7.82
CA PHE A 53 11.93 5.22 -6.42
C PHE A 53 11.25 4.19 -5.52
N ALA A 54 10.86 3.04 -6.08
CA ALA A 54 10.45 1.91 -5.25
C ALA A 54 11.66 1.30 -4.53
N VAL A 55 11.43 0.84 -3.31
CA VAL A 55 12.45 0.13 -2.52
C VAL A 55 12.57 -1.30 -3.06
N GLU A 56 13.81 -1.76 -3.21
CA GLU A 56 14.10 -3.13 -3.61
C GLU A 56 13.59 -4.16 -2.60
N GLY A 57 13.14 -5.33 -3.07
CA GLY A 57 12.48 -6.34 -2.21
C GLY A 57 13.32 -6.79 -1.01
N ASN A 58 14.63 -7.00 -1.21
CA ASN A 58 15.55 -7.37 -0.13
C ASN A 58 15.80 -6.23 0.86
N GLU A 59 15.90 -4.99 0.38
CA GLU A 59 16.05 -3.81 1.24
C GLU A 59 14.78 -3.60 2.06
N LEU A 60 13.62 -3.72 1.43
CA LEU A 60 12.32 -3.64 2.07
C LEU A 60 12.17 -4.72 3.14
N HIS A 61 12.48 -5.98 2.82
CA HIS A 61 12.43 -7.06 3.79
C HIS A 61 13.34 -6.79 5.00
N ARG A 62 14.58 -6.33 4.78
CA ARG A 62 15.49 -5.96 5.88
C ARG A 62 14.96 -4.81 6.71
N ALA A 63 14.39 -3.77 6.08
CA ALA A 63 13.80 -2.64 6.79
C ALA A 63 12.59 -3.07 7.65
N LEU A 64 11.74 -3.95 7.11
CA LEU A 64 10.62 -4.53 7.85
C LEU A 64 11.10 -5.41 9.02
N ALA A 65 12.14 -6.23 8.82
CA ALA A 65 12.69 -7.09 9.86
C ALA A 65 13.35 -6.27 10.99
N ALA A 66 14.14 -5.25 10.63
CA ALA A 66 14.78 -4.34 11.59
C ALA A 66 13.75 -3.55 12.42
N ALA A 67 12.58 -3.26 11.84
CA ALA A 67 11.45 -2.65 12.53
C ALA A 67 10.60 -3.65 13.35
N GLY A 68 11.00 -4.93 13.43
CA GLY A 68 10.27 -5.99 14.14
C GLY A 68 8.96 -6.41 13.47
N LEU A 69 8.76 -6.03 12.21
CA LEU A 69 7.50 -6.19 11.50
C LEU A 69 7.39 -7.57 10.88
N VAL A 70 8.45 -8.07 10.27
CA VAL A 70 8.54 -9.47 9.82
C VAL A 70 9.57 -10.21 10.68
N PRO A 71 9.36 -11.48 11.04
CA PRO A 71 10.37 -12.23 11.76
C PRO A 71 11.66 -12.35 10.93
N PRO A 72 12.85 -12.28 11.55
CA PRO A 72 14.13 -12.28 10.85
C PRO A 72 14.39 -13.58 10.05
N ASP A 73 13.84 -14.71 10.52
CA ASP A 73 14.01 -16.05 9.92
C ASP A 73 12.74 -16.60 9.25
N SER A 74 11.69 -15.80 9.09
CA SER A 74 10.41 -16.37 8.71
C SER A 74 10.27 -16.67 7.22
N SER A 75 9.91 -17.92 6.94
CA SER A 75 9.11 -18.35 5.78
C SER A 75 7.76 -17.62 5.63
N ARG A 76 7.41 -16.70 6.55
CA ARG A 76 6.16 -15.90 6.61
C ARG A 76 6.25 -14.54 5.92
N GLY A 77 7.34 -14.31 5.21
CA GLY A 77 7.57 -13.09 4.42
C GLY A 77 8.81 -13.28 3.58
N THR A 78 8.89 -14.35 2.78
CA THR A 78 9.99 -14.47 1.83
C THR A 78 10.01 -13.22 0.94
N PRO A 79 11.17 -12.57 0.71
CA PRO A 79 11.28 -11.54 -0.30
C PRO A 79 10.78 -12.18 -1.59
N SER A 80 9.58 -11.79 -2.01
CA SER A 80 9.04 -12.31 -3.22
C SER A 80 9.75 -11.58 -4.34
N THR A 81 10.15 -12.30 -5.38
CA THR A 81 10.44 -11.67 -6.68
C THR A 81 9.16 -11.09 -7.31
N ASP A 82 8.01 -11.19 -6.63
CA ASP A 82 6.77 -10.58 -7.07
C ASP A 82 6.89 -9.06 -7.12
N HIS A 83 6.59 -8.57 -8.31
CA HIS A 83 6.30 -7.16 -8.53
C HIS A 83 4.80 -6.94 -8.37
N LEU A 84 4.45 -5.85 -7.69
CA LEU A 84 3.09 -5.37 -7.58
C LEU A 84 2.83 -4.37 -8.72
N SER A 85 1.83 -4.68 -9.55
CA SER A 85 1.33 -3.74 -10.56
C SER A 85 0.42 -2.71 -9.91
N LEU A 86 0.79 -1.43 -10.03
CA LEU A 86 0.14 -0.30 -9.40
C LEU A 86 -0.35 0.68 -10.47
N ARG A 87 -1.50 1.32 -10.21
CA ARG A 87 -1.90 2.53 -10.91
C ARG A 87 -1.72 3.71 -9.97
N LEU A 88 -0.77 4.58 -10.28
CA LEU A 88 -0.39 5.70 -9.42
C LEU A 88 -0.64 7.03 -10.14
N PRO A 89 -0.96 8.10 -9.39
CA PRO A 89 -0.91 9.45 -9.92
C PRO A 89 0.49 9.73 -10.48
N ALA A 90 0.55 10.26 -11.68
CA ALA A 90 1.78 10.55 -12.40
C ALA A 90 1.62 11.81 -13.23
N ASP A 91 2.71 12.56 -13.33
CA ASP A 91 2.87 13.72 -14.20
C ASP A 91 3.92 13.38 -15.29
N PRO A 92 4.28 14.31 -16.18
CA PRO A 92 5.32 14.08 -17.19
C PRO A 92 6.68 13.62 -16.62
N LEU A 93 6.97 13.84 -15.33
CA LEU A 93 8.22 13.43 -14.68
C LEU A 93 8.17 12.00 -14.12
N GLY A 94 7.00 11.36 -14.10
CA GLY A 94 6.80 10.00 -13.60
C GLY A 94 5.75 9.91 -12.48
N PRO A 95 5.81 8.91 -11.58
CA PRO A 95 4.84 8.76 -10.50
C PRO A 95 5.04 9.82 -9.42
N LEU A 96 3.97 10.45 -8.97
CA LEU A 96 4.00 11.40 -7.87
C LEU A 96 4.36 10.66 -6.57
N PRO A 97 5.22 11.21 -5.70
CA PRO A 97 5.47 10.64 -4.39
C PRO A 97 4.17 10.60 -3.57
N SER A 98 4.04 9.62 -2.67
CA SER A 98 2.91 9.61 -1.73
C SER A 98 2.88 10.87 -0.86
N GLU A 99 1.69 11.24 -0.37
CA GLU A 99 1.48 12.40 0.53
C GLU A 99 2.53 12.46 1.66
N ARG A 100 2.77 11.33 2.34
CA ARG A 100 3.74 11.26 3.44
C ARG A 100 5.18 11.50 2.95
N LEU A 101 5.51 10.99 1.77
CA LEU A 101 6.83 11.19 1.18
C LEU A 101 7.01 12.65 0.71
N SER A 102 6.00 13.24 0.06
CA SER A 102 6.00 14.65 -0.35
C SER A 102 6.18 15.59 0.85
N ALA A 103 5.43 15.38 1.92
CA ALA A 103 5.52 16.18 3.15
C ALA A 103 6.93 16.14 3.77
N VAL A 104 7.56 14.96 3.78
CA VAL A 104 8.94 14.78 4.27
C VAL A 104 9.95 15.42 3.33
N MET A 105 9.71 15.35 2.02
CA MET A 105 10.61 15.90 1.03
C MET A 105 10.54 17.43 0.95
N GLY A 106 9.46 18.03 1.47
CA GLY A 106 9.14 19.44 1.30
C GLY A 106 8.71 19.74 -0.14
N LEU A 107 8.02 18.78 -0.78
CA LEU A 107 7.46 18.98 -2.12
C LEU A 107 6.07 19.59 -2.01
N ASP A 108 5.85 20.65 -2.76
CA ASP A 108 4.53 21.24 -2.98
C ASP A 108 3.76 20.48 -4.06
N ASP A 109 2.48 20.81 -4.21
CA ASP A 109 1.64 20.26 -5.27
C ASP A 109 2.21 20.62 -6.65
N THR A 110 2.14 19.66 -7.57
CA THR A 110 2.58 19.87 -8.95
C THR A 110 1.55 20.69 -9.73
N GLU A 111 2.02 21.67 -10.50
CA GLU A 111 1.20 22.38 -11.49
C GLU A 111 1.07 21.61 -12.81
N LEU A 112 1.85 20.54 -12.98
CA LEU A 112 1.81 19.70 -14.17
C LEU A 112 0.54 18.84 -14.22
N PRO A 113 0.04 18.50 -15.42
CA PRO A 113 -1.15 17.66 -15.56
C PRO A 113 -0.92 16.26 -14.97
N VAL A 114 -1.80 15.87 -14.06
CA VAL A 114 -1.75 14.57 -13.36
C VAL A 114 -2.72 13.57 -13.99
N GLN A 115 -2.24 12.36 -14.25
CA GLN A 115 -3.02 11.23 -14.74
C GLN A 115 -2.65 9.93 -14.01
N LEU A 116 -3.47 8.89 -14.13
CA LEU A 116 -3.13 7.57 -13.58
C LEU A 116 -2.31 6.77 -14.59
N ALA A 117 -1.05 6.48 -14.25
CA ALA A 117 -0.15 5.63 -15.03
C ALA A 117 0.17 4.31 -14.31
N SER A 118 0.59 3.31 -15.08
CA SER A 118 0.88 1.96 -14.58
C SER A 118 2.35 1.78 -14.25
N PHE A 119 2.64 1.30 -13.05
CA PHE A 119 4.00 1.04 -12.56
C PHE A 119 4.10 -0.35 -11.93
N THR A 120 5.31 -0.90 -11.88
CA THR A 120 5.64 -2.09 -11.09
C THR A 120 6.56 -1.72 -9.93
N ALA A 121 6.29 -2.26 -8.74
CA ALA A 121 7.13 -2.07 -7.56
C ALA A 121 7.45 -3.43 -6.92
N PRO A 122 8.70 -3.69 -6.50
CA PRO A 122 9.01 -4.85 -5.67
C PRO A 122 8.16 -4.86 -4.40
N CYS A 123 7.74 -6.04 -3.96
CA CYS A 123 6.91 -6.17 -2.75
C CYS A 123 7.25 -7.39 -1.90
N VAL A 124 6.91 -7.31 -0.62
CA VAL A 124 6.93 -8.43 0.32
C VAL A 124 5.49 -8.91 0.51
N GLY A 125 5.24 -10.20 0.26
CA GLY A 125 3.94 -10.81 0.46
C GLY A 125 3.79 -11.37 1.87
N ILE A 126 2.71 -10.98 2.56
CA ILE A 126 2.33 -11.51 3.86
C ILE A 126 1.09 -12.40 3.70
N ALA A 127 1.17 -13.62 4.20
CA ALA A 127 0.07 -14.57 4.16
C ALA A 127 -1.15 -14.06 4.96
N PRO A 128 -2.39 -14.39 4.56
CA PRO A 128 -3.58 -13.97 5.29
C PRO A 128 -3.57 -14.28 6.79
N THR A 129 -3.03 -15.44 7.16
CA THR A 129 -2.91 -15.90 8.55
C THR A 129 -1.96 -15.04 9.39
N ASP A 130 -1.02 -14.35 8.74
CA ASP A 130 -0.02 -13.51 9.40
C ASP A 130 -0.37 -12.00 9.32
N ALA A 131 -1.25 -11.61 8.40
CA ALA A 131 -1.59 -10.23 8.14
C ALA A 131 -2.27 -9.54 9.33
N LEU A 132 -3.26 -10.18 9.97
CA LEU A 132 -3.99 -9.57 11.09
C LEU A 132 -3.07 -9.31 12.31
N PRO A 133 -2.30 -10.29 12.84
CA PRO A 133 -1.35 -10.03 13.92
C PRO A 133 -0.28 -8.98 13.55
N LEU A 134 0.14 -8.94 12.28
CA LEU A 134 1.06 -7.92 11.80
C LEU A 134 0.45 -6.52 11.88
N LEU A 135 -0.74 -6.32 11.33
CA LEU A 135 -1.39 -5.02 11.27
C LEU A 135 -1.73 -4.47 12.67
N LEU A 136 -2.11 -5.33 13.61
CA LEU A 136 -2.34 -4.91 15.00
C LEU A 136 -1.05 -4.42 15.68
N ARG A 137 0.08 -5.12 15.50
CA ARG A 137 1.39 -4.67 16.01
C ARG A 137 1.87 -3.38 15.35
N LEU A 138 1.50 -3.16 14.09
CA LEU A 138 1.82 -1.92 13.36
C LEU A 138 1.03 -0.73 13.92
N ASP A 139 -0.22 -0.94 14.30
CA ASP A 139 -1.10 0.10 14.87
C ASP A 139 -0.56 0.67 16.19
N GLU A 140 0.20 -0.14 16.94
CA GLU A 140 0.82 0.24 18.22
C GLU A 140 2.12 1.06 18.07
N ARG A 141 2.64 1.23 16.84
CA ARG A 141 3.91 1.93 16.61
C ARG A 141 3.75 3.44 16.63
N ASP A 142 4.82 4.11 17.07
CA ASP A 142 4.95 5.56 16.97
C ASP A 142 4.93 6.02 15.50
N ASP A 143 4.18 7.08 15.22
CA ASP A 143 4.08 7.74 13.92
C ASP A 143 5.41 8.30 13.39
N HIS A 144 6.37 8.52 14.28
CA HIS A 144 7.74 8.94 13.97
C HIS A 144 8.71 7.78 13.73
N ALA A 145 8.28 6.53 13.92
CA ALA A 145 9.13 5.38 13.72
C ALA A 145 9.49 5.18 12.23
N VAL A 146 10.65 4.56 12.01
CA VAL A 146 11.14 4.19 10.67
C VAL A 146 10.90 2.69 10.43
N PRO A 147 10.42 2.29 9.24
CA PRO A 147 9.93 3.14 8.16
C PRO A 147 8.59 3.82 8.51
N SER A 148 8.34 4.99 7.92
CA SER A 148 7.06 5.69 8.09
C SER A 148 5.94 5.04 7.27
N PHE A 149 4.70 5.18 7.72
CA PHE A 149 3.56 4.56 7.05
C PHE A 149 2.83 5.52 6.13
N GLY A 150 2.62 5.08 4.89
CA GLY A 150 1.66 5.69 4.00
C GLY A 150 0.22 5.46 4.46
N ARG A 151 -0.70 6.27 3.91
CA ARG A 151 -2.11 6.27 4.30
C ARG A 151 -2.80 4.92 4.10
N ALA A 152 -2.44 4.20 3.04
CA ALA A 152 -2.99 2.86 2.77
C ALA A 152 -2.65 1.86 3.89
N LEU A 153 -1.42 1.86 4.40
CA LEU A 153 -1.04 0.97 5.49
C LEU A 153 -1.77 1.32 6.80
N ARG A 154 -1.92 2.62 7.10
CA ARG A 154 -2.71 3.10 8.25
C ARG A 154 -4.17 2.68 8.16
N TYR A 155 -4.77 2.76 6.97
CA TYR A 155 -6.12 2.25 6.73
C TYR A 155 -6.22 0.75 7.08
N TRP A 156 -5.25 -0.06 6.65
CA TRP A 156 -5.25 -1.49 6.98
C TRP A 156 -5.06 -1.76 8.48
N CYS A 157 -4.27 -0.95 9.19
CA CYS A 157 -4.15 -1.04 10.65
C CYS A 157 -5.49 -0.73 11.33
N ALA A 158 -6.14 0.36 10.93
CA ALA A 158 -7.48 0.70 11.42
C ALA A 158 -8.52 -0.39 11.12
N ALA A 159 -8.50 -0.96 9.91
CA ALA A 159 -9.37 -2.06 9.52
C ALA A 159 -9.11 -3.32 10.35
N ALA A 160 -7.85 -3.67 10.62
CA ALA A 160 -7.48 -4.79 11.48
C ALA A 160 -8.02 -4.62 12.91
N ARG A 161 -7.85 -3.43 13.50
CA ARG A 161 -8.42 -3.10 14.81
C ARG A 161 -9.94 -3.21 14.81
N PHE A 162 -10.60 -2.66 13.80
CA PHE A 162 -12.06 -2.75 13.66
C PHE A 162 -12.55 -4.21 13.59
N VAL A 163 -11.85 -5.08 12.84
CA VAL A 163 -12.18 -6.51 12.79
C VAL A 163 -12.11 -7.15 14.19
N VAL A 164 -11.08 -6.85 14.96
CA VAL A 164 -10.95 -7.36 16.35
C VAL A 164 -12.08 -6.84 17.24
N GLU A 165 -12.47 -5.57 17.11
CA GLU A 165 -13.60 -5.00 17.86
C GLU A 165 -14.91 -5.72 17.52
N VAL A 166 -15.20 -5.94 16.24
CA VAL A 166 -16.38 -6.69 15.78
C VAL A 166 -16.38 -8.12 16.33
N MET A 167 -15.22 -8.79 16.31
CA MET A 167 -15.07 -10.14 16.87
C MET A 167 -15.29 -10.15 18.39
N ARG A 168 -14.73 -9.17 19.11
CA ARG A 168 -14.87 -9.02 20.57
C ARG A 168 -16.32 -8.78 20.97
N GLU A 169 -17.05 -8.01 20.17
CA GLU A 169 -18.48 -7.75 20.37
C GLU A 169 -19.38 -8.92 19.92
N GLN A 170 -18.80 -10.01 19.37
CA GLN A 170 -19.52 -11.15 18.79
C GLN A 170 -20.52 -10.75 17.69
N ARG A 171 -20.20 -9.68 16.96
CA ARG A 171 -21.09 -9.11 15.94
C ARG A 171 -20.84 -9.73 14.58
N PHE A 172 -21.09 -11.03 14.52
CA PHE A 172 -20.96 -11.79 13.30
C PHE A 172 -22.05 -12.86 13.22
N VAL A 173 -22.50 -13.17 12.01
CA VAL A 173 -23.58 -14.14 11.78
C VAL A 173 -23.14 -15.18 10.74
N PRO A 174 -23.50 -16.46 10.93
CA PRO A 174 -23.29 -17.46 9.91
C PRO A 174 -24.19 -17.13 8.73
N THR A 175 -23.60 -16.99 7.56
CA THR A 175 -24.32 -16.58 6.34
C THR A 175 -24.01 -17.56 5.23
N LEU A 176 -25.05 -17.92 4.48
CA LEU A 176 -24.93 -18.67 3.24
C LEU A 176 -25.19 -17.69 2.10
N VAL A 177 -24.20 -17.48 1.24
CA VAL A 177 -24.28 -16.62 0.07
C VAL A 177 -24.40 -17.50 -1.17
N GLN A 178 -25.45 -17.27 -1.96
CA GLN A 178 -25.61 -17.88 -3.27
C GLN A 178 -25.14 -16.91 -4.34
N GLU A 179 -24.15 -17.32 -5.14
CA GLU A 179 -23.73 -16.54 -6.29
C GLU A 179 -24.74 -16.70 -7.45
N ARG A 180 -24.68 -15.78 -8.42
CA ARG A 180 -25.51 -15.86 -9.64
C ARG A 180 -25.25 -17.13 -10.47
N SER A 181 -24.08 -17.74 -10.32
CA SER A 181 -23.71 -19.02 -10.93
C SER A 181 -24.46 -20.22 -10.32
N GLY A 182 -25.13 -20.02 -9.17
CA GLY A 182 -25.75 -21.08 -8.37
C GLY A 182 -24.81 -21.71 -7.34
N SER A 183 -23.53 -21.33 -7.29
CA SER A 183 -22.61 -21.76 -6.23
C SER A 183 -23.03 -21.20 -4.87
N LEU A 184 -22.75 -21.96 -3.81
CA LEU A 184 -23.04 -21.59 -2.43
C LEU A 184 -21.75 -21.49 -1.63
N HIS A 185 -21.59 -20.40 -0.90
CA HIS A 185 -20.48 -20.17 0.02
C HIS A 185 -21.02 -19.90 1.42
N ALA A 186 -20.56 -20.66 2.40
CA ALA A 186 -20.88 -20.44 3.81
C ALA A 186 -19.71 -19.71 4.48
N GLY A 187 -20.02 -18.69 5.29
CA GLY A 187 -19.01 -17.91 5.99
C GLY A 187 -19.59 -17.15 7.18
N TRP A 188 -18.69 -16.66 8.03
CA TRP A 188 -19.04 -15.71 9.08
C TRP A 188 -18.95 -14.30 8.50
N HIS A 189 -20.04 -13.55 8.56
CA HIS A 189 -20.08 -12.18 8.07
C HIS A 189 -20.25 -11.20 9.23
N PRO A 190 -19.58 -10.04 9.22
CA PRO A 190 -19.77 -9.01 10.23
C PRO A 190 -21.21 -8.46 10.16
N TRP A 191 -21.84 -8.29 11.31
CA TRP A 191 -23.12 -7.60 11.42
C TRP A 191 -22.86 -6.09 11.44
N LEU A 192 -23.12 -5.41 10.31
CA LEU A 192 -22.93 -3.96 10.14
C LEU A 192 -24.24 -3.17 10.00
N ARG A 193 -25.39 -3.77 10.33
CA ARG A 193 -26.72 -3.19 10.03
C ARG A 193 -27.22 -2.15 11.03
N ASP A 194 -26.58 -1.99 12.17
CA ASP A 194 -26.88 -0.89 13.08
C ASP A 194 -26.01 0.33 12.81
N GLU A 195 -26.53 1.49 13.18
CA GLU A 195 -25.92 2.79 12.88
C GLU A 195 -24.52 2.96 13.49
N ALA A 196 -24.27 2.38 14.67
CA ALA A 196 -22.99 2.49 15.35
C ALA A 196 -21.89 1.68 14.64
N ALA A 197 -22.19 0.43 14.24
CA ALA A 197 -21.25 -0.38 13.47
C ALA A 197 -21.02 0.19 12.06
N ALA A 198 -22.08 0.69 11.41
CA ALA A 198 -21.98 1.33 10.10
C ALA A 198 -21.10 2.59 10.12
N LYS A 199 -21.25 3.45 11.14
CA LYS A 199 -20.42 4.67 11.29
C LYS A 199 -18.94 4.37 11.53
N ARG A 200 -18.61 3.26 12.20
CA ARG A 200 -17.20 2.86 12.40
C ARG A 200 -16.56 2.25 11.16
N ALA A 201 -17.37 1.70 10.25
CA ALA A 201 -16.90 1.06 9.03
C ALA A 201 -16.75 2.02 7.83
N ALA A 202 -17.40 3.19 7.89
CA ALA A 202 -17.38 4.24 6.86
C ALA A 202 -16.17 5.17 7.02
#